data_AF-A0A482PJL2-F1
#
_entry.id   AF-A0A482PJL2-F1
#
_cell.length_a   1.000
_cell.length_b   1.000
_cell.length_c   1.000
_cell.angle_alpha   90.00
_cell.angle_beta   90.00
_cell.angle_gamma   90.00
#
_symmetry.space_group_name_H-M   'P 1'
#
loop_
_entity.id
_entity.type
_entity.pdbx_description
1 polymer ?
#
loop_
_entity_poly.entity_id
_entity_poly.type
_entity_poly.pdbx_seq_one_letter_code
_entity_poly.pdbx_strand_id
1 'polypeptide(L)'
;MRLLFIMLSCACFLSACDTASQPEAPKPPIIGMPNPAAVYCGEKGGTLVPVQSPQGVRSDCKLPGGEVIEEWTLWRRDHPQTGK
;
A
#
# COMPACT_ATOMS: atom_id res chain seq x y z
N MET A 1 16.95 65.99 27.19
CA MET A 1 16.35 64.68 27.56
C MET A 1 15.21 64.45 26.58
N ARG A 2 15.31 63.68 25.49
CA ARG A 2 15.71 62.27 25.41
C ARG A 2 16.09 61.98 23.94
N LEU A 3 17.31 62.34 23.54
CA LEU A 3 17.90 62.10 22.20
C LEU A 3 19.01 61.05 22.33
N LEU A 4 18.66 59.85 22.81
CA LEU A 4 19.66 58.83 23.11
C LEU A 4 19.06 57.42 23.15
N PHE A 5 18.35 57.00 22.11
CA PHE A 5 17.99 55.59 21.91
C PHE A 5 17.88 55.24 20.42
N ILE A 6 18.86 55.68 19.62
CA ILE A 6 19.17 55.03 18.34
C ILE A 6 20.58 54.48 18.50
N MET A 7 20.75 53.22 18.09
CA MET A 7 21.95 52.38 18.18
C MET A 7 22.15 51.67 19.52
N LEU A 8 21.77 50.39 19.58
CA LEU A 8 22.72 49.27 19.58
C LEU A 8 21.98 47.94 19.71
N SER A 9 22.56 46.89 19.14
CA SER A 9 22.28 45.46 19.34
C SER A 9 21.13 44.83 18.54
N CYS A 10 21.45 44.63 17.26
CA CYS A 10 21.30 43.32 16.62
C CYS A 10 21.62 42.19 17.61
N ALA A 11 20.61 41.38 17.94
CA ALA A 11 20.81 40.00 18.39
C ALA A 11 19.66 39.19 17.79
N CYS A 12 19.90 38.67 16.60
CA CYS A 12 19.10 37.62 15.99
C CYS A 12 19.05 36.43 16.96
N PHE A 13 17.95 36.26 17.68
CA PHE A 13 17.60 34.93 18.17
C PHE A 13 16.93 34.20 17.01
N LEU A 14 17.77 33.63 16.12
CA LEU A 14 17.32 32.48 15.35
C LEU A 14 16.99 31.39 16.37
N SER A 15 15.70 31.19 16.61
CA SER A 15 15.20 30.01 17.30
C SER A 15 15.78 28.80 16.59
N ALA A 16 16.61 28.02 17.29
CA ALA A 16 17.12 26.77 16.78
C ALA A 16 15.93 25.90 16.36
N CYS A 17 15.90 25.47 15.10
CA CYS A 17 15.07 24.34 14.71
C CYS A 17 15.65 23.13 15.43
N ASP A 18 15.08 22.80 16.58
CA ASP A 18 15.21 21.47 17.15
C ASP A 18 14.68 20.52 16.07
N THR A 19 15.59 19.88 15.34
CA THR A 19 15.23 18.69 14.57
C THR A 19 15.08 17.61 15.63
N ALA A 20 13.99 17.72 16.39
CA ALA A 20 13.51 16.70 17.27
C ALA A 20 13.43 15.47 16.38
N SER A 21 14.32 14.51 16.63
CA SER A 21 14.34 13.23 15.94
C SER A 21 12.92 12.69 16.03
N GLN A 22 12.21 12.74 14.91
CA GLN A 22 10.91 12.12 14.81
C GLN A 22 11.11 10.67 15.23
N PRO A 23 10.38 10.15 16.24
CA PRO A 23 10.37 8.72 16.48
C PRO A 23 10.02 8.07 15.15
N GLU A 24 10.89 7.20 14.65
CA GLU A 24 10.63 6.40 13.45
C GLU A 24 9.23 5.80 13.62
N ALA A 25 8.29 6.18 12.74
CA ALA A 25 6.94 5.66 12.84
C ALA A 25 7.01 4.13 12.82
N PRO A 26 6.27 3.41 13.69
CA PRO A 26 6.26 1.96 13.67
C PRO A 26 5.96 1.49 12.25
N LYS A 27 6.80 0.60 11.72
CA LYS A 27 6.55 -0.03 10.42
C LYS A 27 5.12 -0.59 10.45
N PRO A 28 4.29 -0.29 9.43
CA PRO A 28 2.92 -0.77 9.43
C PRO A 28 2.92 -2.30 9.57
N PRO A 29 1.98 -2.86 10.35
CA PRO A 29 1.89 -4.31 10.50
C PRO A 29 1.73 -4.94 9.11
N ILE A 30 2.38 -6.08 8.89
CA ILE A 30 2.13 -6.87 7.69
C ILE A 30 0.71 -7.41 7.80
N ILE A 31 -0.23 -6.80 7.07
CA ILE A 31 -1.63 -7.18 7.09
C ILE A 31 -1.83 -8.44 6.26
N GLY A 32 -2.11 -9.55 6.94
CA GLY A 32 -2.69 -10.79 6.38
C GLY A 32 -1.77 -11.65 5.50
N MET A 33 -2.09 -12.94 5.41
CA MET A 33 -1.58 -13.79 4.34
C MET A 33 -2.18 -13.29 3.00
N PRO A 34 -1.41 -13.23 1.90
CA PRO A 34 -1.97 -12.86 0.60
C PRO A 34 -3.07 -13.85 0.19
N ASN A 35 -4.05 -13.37 -0.57
CA ASN A 35 -5.08 -14.22 -1.17
C ASN A 35 -4.40 -15.26 -2.09
N PRO A 36 -4.52 -16.57 -1.82
CA PRO A 36 -3.84 -17.60 -2.61
C PRO A 36 -4.27 -17.61 -4.08
N ALA A 37 -5.54 -17.33 -4.38
CA ALA A 37 -6.02 -17.25 -5.75
C ALA A 37 -5.39 -16.07 -6.51
N ALA A 38 -5.24 -14.93 -5.83
CA ALA A 38 -4.59 -13.75 -6.38
C ALA A 38 -3.10 -14.00 -6.67
N VAL A 39 -2.39 -14.63 -5.73
CA VAL A 39 -0.98 -15.04 -5.90
C VAL A 39 -0.84 -15.97 -7.10
N TYR A 40 -1.70 -16.98 -7.18
CA TYR A 40 -1.64 -17.97 -8.25
C TYR A 40 -1.91 -17.37 -9.63
N CYS A 41 -2.82 -16.40 -9.75
CA CYS A 41 -2.98 -15.66 -11.00
C CYS A 41 -1.65 -15.08 -11.48
N GLY A 42 -0.87 -14.47 -10.58
CA GLY A 42 0.48 -13.96 -10.86
C GLY A 42 1.48 -15.06 -11.23
N GLU A 43 1.46 -16.19 -10.53
CA GLU A 43 2.31 -17.36 -10.84
C GLU A 43 2.03 -17.95 -12.23
N LYS A 44 0.79 -17.82 -12.73
CA LYS A 44 0.40 -18.19 -14.10
C LYS A 44 0.74 -17.14 -15.15
N GLY A 45 1.43 -16.06 -14.76
CA GLY A 45 1.75 -14.92 -15.61
C GLY A 45 0.52 -14.07 -15.95
N GLY A 46 -0.57 -14.24 -15.21
CA GLY A 46 -1.81 -13.49 -15.40
C GLY A 46 -1.81 -12.15 -14.70
N THR A 47 -2.85 -11.36 -14.98
CA THR A 47 -3.10 -10.08 -14.31
C THR A 47 -4.50 -10.09 -13.70
N LEU A 48 -4.60 -9.64 -12.45
CA LEU A 48 -5.89 -9.50 -11.77
C LEU A 48 -6.65 -8.29 -12.31
N VAL A 49 -7.93 -8.51 -12.61
CA VAL A 49 -8.87 -7.50 -13.09
C VAL A 49 -10.02 -7.42 -12.10
N PRO A 50 -10.23 -6.27 -11.41
CA PRO A 50 -11.36 -6.12 -10.52
C PRO A 50 -12.66 -6.02 -11.34
N VAL A 51 -13.65 -6.81 -10.94
CA VAL A 51 -14.98 -6.86 -11.55
C VAL A 51 -16.01 -6.41 -10.53
N GLN A 52 -16.64 -5.28 -10.80
CA GLN A 52 -17.75 -4.77 -9.99
C GLN A 52 -19.03 -5.57 -10.28
N SER A 53 -19.71 -5.99 -9.23
CA SER A 53 -21.02 -6.64 -9.31
C SER A 53 -21.95 -6.12 -8.20
N PRO A 54 -23.26 -6.38 -8.29
CA PRO A 54 -24.19 -6.10 -7.19
C PRO A 54 -23.84 -6.83 -5.88
N GLN A 55 -23.10 -7.95 -5.96
CA GLN A 55 -22.65 -8.73 -4.81
C GLN A 55 -21.34 -8.21 -4.19
N GLY A 56 -20.73 -7.19 -4.79
CA GLY A 56 -19.43 -6.65 -4.40
C GLY A 56 -18.40 -6.69 -5.53
N VAL A 57 -17.15 -6.46 -5.18
CA VAL A 57 -16.01 -6.57 -6.11
C VAL A 57 -15.42 -7.96 -6.00
N ARG A 58 -15.26 -8.64 -7.14
CA ARG A 58 -14.44 -9.86 -7.28
C ARG A 58 -13.25 -9.57 -8.18
N SER A 59 -12.31 -10.51 -8.28
CA SER A 59 -11.21 -10.42 -9.24
C SER A 59 -11.28 -11.55 -10.25
N ASP A 60 -11.15 -11.21 -11.52
CA ASP A 60 -10.89 -12.17 -12.60
C ASP A 60 -9.38 -12.18 -12.90
N CYS A 61 -8.85 -13.34 -13.30
CA CYS A 61 -7.49 -13.50 -13.78
C CYS A 61 -7.47 -13.51 -15.31
N LYS A 62 -6.78 -12.55 -15.92
CA LYS A 62 -6.48 -12.53 -17.35
C LYS A 62 -5.15 -13.22 -17.61
N LEU A 63 -5.19 -14.40 -18.22
CA LEU A 63 -4.01 -15.23 -18.50
C LEU A 63 -3.33 -14.82 -19.82
N PRO A 64 -2.03 -15.14 -20.02
CA PRO A 64 -1.29 -14.81 -21.25
C PRO A 64 -1.91 -15.39 -22.53
N GLY A 65 -2.61 -16.53 -22.42
CA GLY A 65 -3.32 -17.16 -23.54
C GLY A 65 -4.63 -16.48 -23.93
N GLY A 66 -5.02 -15.39 -23.24
CA GLY A 66 -6.26 -14.66 -23.49
C GLY A 66 -7.47 -15.19 -22.71
N GLU A 67 -7.35 -16.32 -22.00
CA GLU A 67 -8.38 -16.79 -21.08
C GLU A 67 -8.60 -15.76 -19.96
N VAL A 68 -9.87 -15.46 -19.67
CA VAL A 68 -10.29 -14.67 -18.52
C VAL A 68 -11.19 -15.55 -17.67
N ILE A 69 -10.78 -15.77 -16.42
CA ILE A 69 -11.43 -16.71 -15.50
C ILE A 69 -11.42 -16.13 -14.09
N GLU A 70 -12.50 -16.30 -13.32
CA GLU A 70 -12.57 -15.82 -11.94
C GLU A 70 -11.45 -16.44 -11.08
N GLU A 71 -10.80 -15.65 -10.20
CA GLU A 71 -9.55 -16.06 -9.54
C GLU A 71 -9.68 -17.35 -8.69
N TRP A 72 -10.78 -17.52 -7.96
CA TRP A 72 -11.02 -18.71 -7.14
C TRP A 72 -11.43 -19.92 -7.96
N THR A 73 -12.02 -19.70 -9.13
CA THR A 73 -12.31 -20.74 -10.11
C THR A 73 -11.03 -21.28 -10.72
N LEU A 74 -10.10 -20.41 -11.10
CA LEU A 74 -8.75 -20.79 -11.53
C LEU A 74 -8.01 -21.57 -10.43
N TRP A 75 -8.00 -21.05 -9.19
CA TRP A 75 -7.33 -21.69 -8.07
C TRP A 75 -7.87 -23.12 -7.83
N ARG A 76 -9.19 -23.29 -7.74
CA ARG A 76 -9.81 -24.61 -7.49
C ARG A 76 -9.67 -25.59 -8.65
N ARG A 77 -9.62 -25.11 -9.89
CA ARG A 77 -9.36 -25.95 -11.09
C ARG A 77 -8.00 -26.64 -10.97
N ASP A 78 -6.99 -25.88 -10.54
CA ASP A 78 -5.60 -26.35 -10.51
C ASP A 78 -5.17 -26.89 -9.14
N HIS A 79 -5.95 -26.61 -8.09
CA HIS A 79 -5.83 -27.18 -6.73
C HIS A 79 -7.09 -27.95 -6.35
N PRO A 80 -7.40 -29.05 -7.05
CA PRO A 80 -8.56 -29.87 -6.70
C PRO A 80 -8.39 -30.36 -5.26
N GLN A 81 -9.42 -30.16 -4.43
CA GLN A 81 -9.42 -30.76 -3.10
C GLN A 81 -9.48 -32.27 -3.27
N THR A 82 -8.38 -32.95 -2.98
CA THR A 82 -8.36 -34.40 -2.83
C THR A 82 -9.18 -34.73 -1.58
N GLY A 83 -10.48 -35.01 -1.76
CA GLY A 83 -11.39 -35.12 -0.63
C GLY A 83 -12.80 -35.63 -0.92
N LYS A 84 -12.94 -36.76 -1.61
CA LYS A 84 -13.65 -37.97 -1.13
C LYS A 84 -13.54 -39.10 -2.15
#